data_AF-A0A536GUM3-F1
#
_entry.id   AF-A0A536GUM3-F1
#
_cell.length_a   1.000
_cell.length_b   1.000
_cell.length_c   1.000
_cell.angle_alpha   90.00
_cell.angle_beta   90.00
_cell.angle_gamma   90.00
#
_symmetry.space_group_name_H-M   'P 1'
#
loop_
_entity.id
_entity.type
_entity.pdbx_description
1 polymer ?
#
loop_
_entity_poly.entity_id
_entity_poly.type
_entity_poly.pdbx_seq_one_letter_code
_entity_poly.pdbx_strand_id
1 'polypeptide(L)'
;MSNEVQDTGMVLKIAHLYPTLMSVAADRGNLYAIQKRCQWRGIASEVEQIYVRQTPDFTKYDLLLIHGAADREMELASRDIQLKGPA
;
A
#
# COMPACT_ATOMS: atom_id res chain seq x y z
N MET A 1 -1.40 23.60 -25.47
CA MET A 1 -0.70 22.31 -25.63
C MET A 1 -1.41 21.33 -24.72
N SER A 2 -2.16 20.39 -25.28
CA SER A 2 -2.83 19.34 -24.53
C SER A 2 -1.77 18.39 -23.98
N ASN A 3 -1.57 18.40 -22.66
CA ASN A 3 -0.82 17.34 -21.98
C ASN A 3 -1.74 16.13 -21.85
N GLU A 4 -2.01 15.43 -22.95
CA GLU A 4 -2.63 14.12 -22.87
C GLU A 4 -1.59 13.15 -22.34
N VAL A 5 -1.81 12.67 -21.12
CA VAL A 5 -0.99 11.62 -20.53
C VAL A 5 -1.31 10.32 -21.27
N GLN A 6 -0.32 9.77 -21.97
CA GLN A 6 -0.47 8.51 -22.69
C GLN A 6 -0.52 7.34 -21.72
N ASP A 7 -1.53 6.48 -21.83
CA ASP A 7 -1.64 5.25 -21.06
C ASP A 7 -0.52 4.28 -21.43
N THR A 8 0.15 3.74 -20.41
CA THR A 8 1.25 2.79 -20.54
C THR A 8 0.79 1.33 -20.60
N GLY A 9 -0.48 1.05 -20.25
CA GLY A 9 -0.99 -0.32 -20.08
C GLY A 9 -0.42 -1.04 -18.85
N MET A 10 0.37 -0.36 -18.01
CA MET A 10 0.92 -0.91 -16.77
C MET A 10 0.00 -0.64 -15.58
N VAL A 11 -0.02 -1.59 -14.65
CA VAL A 11 -0.75 -1.49 -13.38
C VAL A 11 0.24 -1.72 -12.23
N LEU A 12 0.35 -0.75 -11.32
CA LEU A 12 1.09 -0.91 -10.07
C LEU A 12 0.15 -1.51 -9.01
N LYS A 13 0.43 -2.74 -8.55
CA LYS A 13 -0.34 -3.42 -7.50
C LYS A 13 0.27 -3.16 -6.14
N ILE A 14 -0.50 -2.53 -5.26
CA ILE A 14 -0.06 -2.07 -3.94
C ILE A 14 -0.81 -2.84 -2.86
N ALA A 15 -0.09 -3.51 -1.96
CA ALA A 15 -0.66 -3.97 -0.69
C ALA A 15 -0.48 -2.88 0.36
N HIS A 16 -1.58 -2.33 0.87
CA HIS A 16 -1.58 -1.37 1.98
C HIS A 16 -1.83 -2.12 3.29
N LEU A 17 -0.75 -2.39 4.02
CA LEU A 17 -0.80 -3.16 5.25
C LEU A 17 -1.28 -2.31 6.44
N TYR A 18 -2.22 -2.88 7.19
CA TYR A 18 -2.74 -2.37 8.45
C TYR A 18 -3.31 -0.94 8.39
N PRO A 19 -4.18 -0.59 7.43
CA PRO A 19 -4.62 0.79 7.22
C PRO A 19 -5.36 1.41 8.42
N THR A 20 -5.92 0.60 9.32
CA THR A 20 -6.61 1.07 10.53
C THR A 20 -5.70 1.18 11.75
N LEU A 21 -4.53 0.55 11.74
CA LEU A 21 -3.56 0.61 12.83
C LEU A 21 -2.43 1.59 12.51
N MET A 22 -1.94 1.54 11.27
CA MET A 22 -0.79 2.30 10.76
C MET A 22 -1.25 3.57 10.04
N SER A 23 -1.81 4.52 10.79
CA SER A 23 -2.41 5.76 10.23
C SER A 23 -1.85 7.07 10.80
N VAL A 24 -0.79 7.04 11.61
CA VAL A 24 -0.29 8.22 12.34
C VAL A 24 0.66 9.08 11.49
N ALA A 25 1.29 8.50 10.47
CA ALA A 25 2.34 9.15 9.67
C ALA A 25 1.92 9.40 8.21
N ALA A 26 0.90 10.23 7.99
CA ALA A 26 0.45 10.66 6.66
C ALA A 26 0.19 9.50 5.67
N ASP A 27 -0.39 8.42 6.17
CA ASP A 27 -0.67 7.17 5.44
C ASP A 27 -1.42 7.39 4.12
N ARG A 28 -2.52 8.13 4.18
CA ARG A 28 -3.35 8.47 3.03
C ARG A 28 -2.63 9.45 2.11
N GLY A 29 -1.77 10.31 2.65
CA GLY A 29 -0.98 11.27 1.88
C GLY A 29 0.06 10.57 1.00
N ASN A 30 0.79 9.60 1.56
CA ASN A 30 1.77 8.80 0.83
C ASN A 30 1.10 7.95 -0.25
N LEU A 31 0.03 7.22 0.10
CA LEU A 31 -0.73 6.44 -0.87
C LEU A 31 -1.27 7.33 -2.00
N TYR A 32 -1.90 8.45 -1.66
CA TYR A 32 -2.42 9.40 -2.63
C TYR A 32 -1.32 9.98 -3.53
N ALA A 33 -0.16 10.33 -2.96
CA ALA A 33 0.98 10.82 -3.73
C ALA A 33 1.49 9.78 -4.73
N ILE A 34 1.57 8.50 -4.33
CA ILE A 34 1.93 7.40 -5.24
C ILE A 34 0.90 7.30 -6.37
N GLN A 35 -0.38 7.21 -6.05
CA GLN A 35 -1.45 7.09 -7.04
C GLN A 35 -1.47 8.29 -8.01
N LYS A 36 -1.28 9.51 -7.51
CA LYS A 36 -1.20 10.72 -8.35
C LYS A 36 0.01 10.70 -9.27
N ARG A 37 1.15 10.26 -8.78
CA ARG A 37 2.38 10.14 -9.57
C ARG A 37 2.30 9.03 -10.63
N CYS A 38 1.55 7.97 -10.38
CA CYS A 38 1.20 6.96 -11.38
C CYS A 38 0.30 7.57 -12.46
N GLN A 39 -0.77 8.27 -12.06
CA GLN A 39 -1.68 8.95 -12.99
C GLN A 39 -0.96 9.94 -13.92
N TRP A 40 -0.03 10.75 -13.41
CA TRP A 40 0.74 11.69 -14.24
C TRP A 40 1.64 11.03 -15.28
N ARG A 41 1.85 9.72 -15.19
CA ARG A 41 2.70 8.93 -16.08
C ARG A 41 1.92 7.88 -16.88
N GLY A 42 0.58 7.90 -16.81
CA GLY A 42 -0.26 6.94 -17.50
C GLY A 42 -0.12 5.52 -16.94
N ILE A 43 0.21 5.39 -15.66
CA ILE A 43 0.29 4.10 -14.96
C ILE A 43 -0.97 3.98 -14.10
N ALA A 44 -1.71 2.88 -14.25
CA ALA A 44 -2.82 2.57 -13.35
C ALA A 44 -2.29 2.06 -12.01
N SER A 45 -3.08 2.20 -10.95
CA SER A 45 -2.70 1.71 -9.62
C SER A 45 -3.87 0.98 -8.97
N GLU A 46 -3.64 -0.24 -8.51
CA GLU A 46 -4.59 -1.04 -7.73
C GLU A 46 -4.10 -1.12 -6.29
N VAL A 47 -5.02 -0.96 -5.33
CA VAL A 47 -4.68 -0.97 -3.91
C VAL A 47 -5.54 -2.01 -3.21
N GLU A 48 -4.89 -2.96 -2.56
CA GLU A 48 -5.53 -3.91 -1.67
C GLU A 48 -5.20 -3.58 -0.22
N GLN A 49 -6.23 -3.43 0.60
CA GLN A 49 -6.09 -3.16 2.03
C GLN A 49 -6.00 -4.46 2.81
N ILE A 50 -4.89 -4.65 3.51
CA ILE A 50 -4.61 -5.88 4.26
C ILE A 50 -4.72 -5.59 5.75
N TYR A 51 -5.74 -6.15 6.38
CA TYR A 51 -6.00 -5.95 7.79
C TYR A 51 -5.29 -6.99 8.67
N VAL A 52 -5.33 -6.77 9.98
CA VAL A 52 -4.87 -7.72 10.99
C VAL A 52 -5.52 -9.09 10.75
N ARG A 53 -4.73 -10.17 10.90
CA ARG A 53 -5.13 -11.58 10.64
C ARG A 53 -5.47 -11.93 9.18
N GLN A 54 -5.25 -11.04 8.23
CA GLN A 54 -5.37 -11.36 6.80
C GLN A 54 -4.01 -11.57 6.17
N THR A 55 -3.72 -12.76 5.68
CA THR A 55 -2.46 -13.04 4.97
C THR A 55 -2.74 -13.10 3.47
N PRO A 56 -2.30 -12.08 2.70
CA PRO A 56 -2.45 -12.12 1.26
C PRO A 56 -1.39 -13.00 0.62
N ASP A 57 -1.56 -13.29 -0.66
CA ASP A 57 -0.49 -13.80 -1.50
C ASP A 57 0.42 -12.63 -1.91
N PHE A 58 1.56 -12.50 -1.22
CA PHE A 58 2.50 -11.39 -1.45
C PHE A 58 3.12 -11.37 -2.85
N THR A 59 3.09 -12.47 -3.60
CA THR A 59 3.65 -12.52 -4.95
C THR A 59 2.84 -11.73 -5.97
N LYS A 60 1.63 -11.28 -5.60
CA LYS A 60 0.73 -10.50 -6.46
C LYS A 60 1.01 -9.00 -6.48
N TYR A 61 1.86 -8.49 -5.59
CA TYR A 61 2.07 -7.05 -5.43
C TYR A 61 3.46 -6.61 -5.85
N ASP A 62 3.53 -5.40 -6.40
CA ASP A 62 4.77 -4.72 -6.77
C ASP A 62 5.30 -3.86 -5.61
N LEU A 63 4.40 -3.42 -4.72
CA LEU A 63 4.72 -2.54 -3.60
C LEU A 63 3.96 -2.96 -2.34
N LEU A 64 4.68 -3.14 -1.24
CA LEU A 64 4.11 -3.24 0.10
C LEU A 64 4.23 -1.87 0.79
N LEU A 65 3.10 -1.33 1.21
CA LEU A 65 3.01 -0.03 1.87
C LEU A 65 2.59 -0.23 3.33
N ILE A 66 3.51 0.10 4.24
CA ILE A 66 3.30 0.11 5.70
C ILE A 66 3.70 1.48 6.24
N HIS A 67 2.92 2.03 7.16
CA HIS A 67 3.16 3.36 7.72
C HIS A 67 3.47 3.27 9.22
N GLY A 68 3.72 4.43 9.84
CA GLY A 68 3.85 4.54 11.28
C GLY A 68 2.51 4.44 12.00
N ALA A 69 2.55 3.86 13.20
CA ALA A 69 1.49 3.85 14.19
C ALA A 69 2.00 4.36 15.54
N ALA A 70 1.09 4.59 16.48
CA ALA A 70 1.43 4.70 17.90
C ALA A 70 1.88 3.33 18.46
N ASP A 71 2.53 3.35 19.63
CA ASP A 71 3.23 2.18 20.19
C ASP A 71 2.35 0.94 20.31
N ARG A 72 1.11 1.09 20.79
CA ARG A 72 0.18 -0.03 20.99
C ARG A 72 -0.23 -0.68 19.67
N GLU A 73 -0.61 0.12 18.68
CA GLU A 73 -1.00 -0.33 17.36
C GLU A 73 0.19 -0.94 16.60
N MET A 74 1.38 -0.34 16.75
CA MET A 74 2.64 -0.87 16.20
C MET A 74 2.97 -2.24 16.80
N GLU A 75 2.82 -2.42 18.11
CA GLU A 75 3.03 -3.71 18.77
C GLU A 75 2.08 -4.79 18.22
N LEU A 76 0.81 -4.43 18.02
CA LEU A 76 -0.22 -5.32 17.50
C LEU A 76 0.10 -5.75 16.06
N ALA A 77 0.49 -4.81 15.20
CA ALA A 77 0.90 -5.10 13.83
C ALA A 77 2.22 -5.90 13.78
N SER A 78 3.17 -5.61 14.66
CA SER A 78 4.45 -6.33 14.76
C SER A 78 4.25 -7.81 15.11
N ARG A 79 3.32 -8.13 16.01
CA ARG A 79 2.99 -9.54 16.32
C ARG A 79 2.33 -10.24 15.15
N ASP A 80 1.41 -9.56 14.46
CA ASP A 80 0.66 -10.13 13.35
C ASP A 80 1.54 -10.36 12.10
N ILE A 81 2.47 -9.45 11.79
CA ILE A 81 3.30 -9.54 10.58
C ILE A 81 4.25 -10.74 10.61
N GLN A 82 4.67 -11.19 11.80
CA GLN A 82 5.49 -12.41 11.96
C GLN A 82 4.76 -13.67 11.44
N LEU A 83 3.43 -13.66 11.44
CA LEU A 83 2.60 -14.79 11.00
C LEU A 83 2.31 -14.75 9.49
N LYS A 84 2.74 -13.70 8.79
CA LYS A 84 2.48 -13.52 7.34
C LYS A 84 3.64 -13.97 6.45
N GLY A 85 4.81 -14.23 7.03
CA GLY A 85 5.95 -14.78 6.31
C GLY A 85 5.76 -16.26 5.96
N PRO A 86 6.53 -16.80 5.00
CA PRO A 86 6.59 -18.24 4.78
C PRO A 86 7.01 -18.95 6.08
N ALA A 87 6.39 -20.11 6.34
CA ALA A 87 6.70 -20.98 7.47
C ALA A 87 8.09 -21.61 7.34
#